data_AF-A0AAP0RHV2-F1
#
_entry.id   AF-A0AAP0RHV2-F1
#
_cell.length_a   1.000
_cell.length_b   1.000
_cell.length_c   1.000
_cell.angle_alpha   90.00
_cell.angle_beta   90.00
_cell.angle_gamma   90.00
#
_symmetry.space_group_name_H-M   'P 1'
#
loop_
_entity.id
_entity.type
_entity.pdbx_description
1 polymer ?
#
loop_
_entity_poly.entity_id
_entity_poly.type
_entity_poly.pdbx_seq_one_letter_code
_entity_poly.pdbx_strand_id
1 'polypeptide(L)' 'MHWISEAHRNSWHVLLDATGLVFGKDRLALALHRPDFVLCTLDNTHDKPSKITCLLVRRKSFDTMGTSA' A
#
# COMPACT_ATOMS: atom_id res chain seq x y z
N MET A 1 11.68 12.53 3.80
CA MET A 1 11.26 11.29 4.48
C MET A 1 11.92 10.09 3.79
N HIS A 2 13.07 9.62 4.29
CA HIS A 2 13.84 8.49 3.71
C HIS A 2 13.58 7.13 4.37
N TRP A 3 12.65 7.06 5.32
CA TRP A 3 12.44 5.86 6.15
C TRP A 3 12.09 4.59 5.35
N ILE A 4 11.42 4.73 4.19
CA ILE A 4 11.09 3.58 3.33
C ILE A 4 12.36 3.02 2.69
N SER A 5 13.23 3.89 2.19
CA SER A 5 14.53 3.48 1.68
C SER A 5 15.39 2.85 2.78
N GLU A 6 15.31 3.36 4.00
CA GLU A 6 15.99 2.78 5.15
C GLU A 6 15.47 1.39 5.50
N ALA A 7 14.15 1.19 5.53
CA ALA A 7 13.56 -0.12 5.75
C ALA A 7 14.04 -1.12 4.69
N HIS A 8 14.05 -0.73 3.41
CA HIS A 8 14.57 -1.58 2.34
C HIS A 8 16.07 -1.89 2.49
N ARG A 9 16.90 -0.92 2.94
CA ARG A 9 18.32 -1.15 3.25
C ARG A 9 18.52 -2.17 4.37
N ASN A 10 17.56 -2.31 5.28
CA ASN A 10 17.55 -3.28 6.37
C ASN A 10 16.75 -4.54 6.02
N SER A 11 16.43 -4.76 4.74
CA SER A 11 15.66 -5.91 4.25
C SER A 11 14.25 -6.03 4.86
N TRP A 12 13.64 -4.91 5.24
CA TRP A 12 12.27 -4.86 5.73
C TRP A 12 11.31 -4.44 4.63
N HIS A 13 10.17 -5.12 4.55
CA HIS A 13 9.07 -4.68 3.72
C HIS A 13 8.30 -3.54 4.37
N VAL A 14 7.72 -2.68 3.54
CA VAL A 14 6.94 -1.52 3.99
C VAL A 14 5.48 -1.65 3.60
N LEU A 15 4.61 -1.66 4.62
CA LEU A 15 3.17 -1.45 4.49
C LEU A 15 2.83 0.01 4.80
N LEU A 16 2.21 0.69 3.84
CA LEU A 16 1.65 2.02 4.04
C LEU A 16 0.15 1.89 4.35
N ASP A 17 -0.26 2.26 5.56
CA ASP A 17 -1.68 2.32 5.93
C ASP A 17 -2.29 3.64 5.43
N ALA A 18 -3.21 3.51 4.46
CA ALA A 18 -3.97 4.60 3.85
C ALA A 18 -5.48 4.43 4.06
N THR A 19 -5.92 3.60 5.02
CA THR A 19 -7.35 3.36 5.29
C THR A 19 -8.10 4.59 5.78
N GLY A 20 -7.40 5.55 6.38
CA GLY A 20 -7.95 6.83 6.81
C GLY A 20 -8.06 7.89 5.71
N LEU A 21 -7.60 7.62 4.48
CA LEU A 21 -7.63 8.60 3.39
C LEU A 21 -8.92 8.54 2.59
N VAL A 22 -9.37 9.71 2.11
CA VAL A 22 -10.53 9.81 1.23
C VAL A 22 -10.07 9.77 -0.22
N PHE A 23 -10.37 8.66 -0.89
CA PHE A 23 -10.07 8.47 -2.31
C PHE A 23 -10.63 9.62 -3.17
N GLY A 24 -9.78 10.17 -4.05
CA GLY A 24 -10.12 11.27 -4.94
C GLY A 24 -9.88 12.67 -4.36
N LYS A 25 -9.79 12.82 -3.03
CA LYS A 25 -9.41 14.07 -2.37
C LYS A 25 -7.93 14.05 -1.95
N ASP A 26 -7.50 12.96 -1.35
CA ASP A 26 -6.13 12.76 -0.91
C ASP A 26 -5.29 12.08 -1.99
N ARG A 27 -4.03 12.50 -2.15
CA ARG A 27 -3.09 11.91 -3.12
C ARG A 27 -1.86 11.38 -2.42
N LEU A 28 -1.54 10.11 -2.67
CA LEU A 28 -0.31 9.48 -2.22
C LEU A 28 0.69 9.38 -3.38
N ALA A 29 1.91 9.87 -3.18
CA ALA A 29 2.99 9.75 -4.15
C ALA A 29 3.64 8.34 -4.14
N LEU A 30 2.85 7.30 -4.42
CA LEU A 30 3.27 5.89 -4.36
C LEU A 30 4.46 5.58 -5.30
N ALA A 31 4.55 6.30 -6.43
CA ALA A 31 5.66 6.17 -7.38
C ALA A 31 6.99 6.71 -6.84
N LEU A 32 6.94 7.74 -5.97
CA LEU A 32 8.10 8.37 -5.35
C LEU A 32 8.62 7.52 -4.18
N HIS A 33 7.72 7.20 -3.26
CA HIS A 33 8.06 6.58 -1.98
C HIS A 33 8.18 5.08 -2.04
N ARG A 34 7.49 4.49 -3.00
CA ARG A 34 7.64 3.09 -3.37
C ARG A 34 7.48 2.06 -2.23
N PRO A 35 6.39 2.07 -1.45
CA PRO A 35 6.11 0.99 -0.50
C PRO A 35 5.92 -0.37 -1.20
N ASP A 36 5.98 -1.46 -0.43
CA ASP A 36 5.73 -2.83 -0.90
C ASP A 36 4.23 -3.14 -0.92
N PHE A 37 3.54 -2.65 0.11
CA PHE A 37 2.14 -2.89 0.35
C PHE A 37 1.43 -1.58 0.70
N VAL A 38 0.16 -1.45 0.32
CA VAL A 38 -0.71 -0.34 0.72
C VAL A 38 -2.04 -0.89 1.20
N LEU A 39 -2.44 -0.53 2.41
CA LEU A 39 -3.78 -0.80 2.93
C LEU A 39 -4.68 0.39 2.60
N CYS A 40 -5.87 0.17 2.06
CA CYS A 40 -6.79 1.26 1.77
C CYS A 40 -8.25 0.84 1.88
N THR A 41 -9.13 1.77 2.19
CA THR A 41 -10.57 1.50 2.33
C THR A 41 -11.34 2.24 1.26
N LEU A 42 -12.05 1.48 0.43
CA LEU A 42 -13.02 2.01 -0.52
C LEU A 42 -14.36 2.10 0.20
N ASP A 43 -14.90 3.31 0.26
CA ASP A 43 -16.27 3.55 0.73
C ASP A 43 -17.17 3.70 -0.49
N ASN A 44 -18.17 2.83 -0.61
CA ASN A 44 -19.14 2.90 -1.69
C ASN A 44 -20.40 3.59 -1.13
N THR A 45 -20.58 4.86 -1.46
CA THR A 45 -21.67 5.71 -0.94
C THR A 45 -23.04 5.43 -1.58
N HIS A 46 -23.16 4.41 -2.43
CA HIS A 46 -24.42 4.07 -3.09
C HIS A 46 -25.28 3.12 -2.24
N ASP A 47 -26.47 3.59 -1.84
CA ASP A 47 -27.65 2.94 -1.21
C ASP A 47 -27.45 1.95 -0.03
N LYS A 48 -26.29 1.31 0.11
CA LYS A 48 -25.91 0.45 1.23
C LYS A 48 -24.44 0.68 1.58
N PRO A 49 -24.14 1.44 2.65
CA PRO A 49 -22.77 1.73 3.03
C PRO A 49 -22.05 0.43 3.34
N SER A 50 -21.03 0.14 2.55
CA SER A 50 -20.17 -1.03 2.71
C SER A 50 -18.73 -0.58 2.55
N LYS A 51 -17.93 -0.87 3.57
CA LYS A 51 -16.50 -0.55 3.58
C LYS A 51 -15.75 -1.78 3.10
N ILE A 52 -15.01 -1.62 2.00
CA ILE A 52 -14.13 -2.66 1.47
C ILE A 52 -12.70 -2.22 1.75
N THR A 53 -11.99 -2.97 2.59
CA THR A 53 -10.57 -2.74 2.83
C THR A 53 -9.75 -3.65 1.91
N CYS A 54 -8.88 -3.04 1.13
CA CYS A 54 -8.04 -3.69 0.13
C CYS A 54 -6.57 -3.65 0.56
N LEU A 55 -5.86 -4.75 0.33
CA LEU A 55 -4.41 -4.79 0.36
C LEU A 55 -3.87 -4.74 -1.07
N LEU A 56 -3.25 -3.62 -1.43
CA LEU A 56 -2.58 -3.46 -2.71
C LEU A 56 -1.13 -3.89 -2.59
N VAL A 57 -0.74 -4.88 -3.39
CA VAL A 57 0.63 -5.40 -3.40
C VAL A 57 1.35 -4.91 -4.64
N ARG A 58 2.56 -4.39 -4.48
CA ARG A 58 3.39 -4.11 -5.65
C ARG A 58 3.91 -5.42 -6.25
N ARG A 59 3.76 -5.59 -7.56
CA ARG A 59 4.21 -6.78 -8.30
C ARG A 59 5.62 -7.27 -7.93
N LYS A 60 6.63 -6.38 -7.95
CA LYS A 60 8.02 -6.76 -7.60
C LYS A 60 8.16 -7.33 -6.17
N SER A 61 7.31 -6.88 -5.25
CA SER A 61 7.31 -7.32 -3.86
C SER A 61 6.62 -8.68 -3.71
N PHE A 62 5.75 -9.05 -4.65
CA PHE A 62 5.15 -10.38 -4.76
C PHE A 62 6.10 -11.41 -5.39
N ASP A 63 6.80 -11.01 -6.46
CA ASP A 63 7.73 -11.89 -7.21
C ASP A 63 8.89 -12.43 -6.35
N THR A 64 9.22 -11.74 -5.25
CA THR A 64 10.28 -12.14 -4.31
C THR A 64 9.93 -13.45 -3.57
N MET A 65 8.66 -13.83 -3.50
CA MET A 65 8.22 -15.09 -2.86
C MET A 65 8.44 -16.33 -3.74
N GLY A 66 8.86 -16.17 -5.00
CA GLY A 66 9.05 -17.25 -5.97
C GLY A 66 10.47 -17.81 -6.04
N THR A 67 11.41 -17.33 -5.23
CA THR A 67 12.82 -17.80 -5.24
C THR A 67 13.22 -18.29 -3.87
N SER A 68 12.51 -19.29 -3.36
CA SER A 68 13.03 -20.20 -2.35
C SER A 68 13.71 -21.34 -3.10
N ALA A 69 15.05 -21.32 -3.17
CA ALA A 69 15.86 -22.46 -3.61
C ALA A 69 15.97 -23.49 -2.48
#